data_AF-A0A3P3EH48-F1
#
_entry.id   AF-A0A3P3EH48-F1
#
_cell.length_a   1.000
_cell.length_b   1.000
_cell.length_c   1.000
_cell.angle_alpha   90.00
_cell.angle_beta   90.00
_cell.angle_gamma   90.00
#
_symmetry.space_group_name_H-M   'P 1'
#
loop_
_entity.id
_entity.type
_entity.pdbx_description
1 polymer ?
#
loop_
_entity_poly.entity_id
_entity_poly.type
_entity_poly.pdbx_seq_one_letter_code
_entity_poly.pdbx_strand_id
1 'polypeptide(L)'
;MAAADSVSADLAKLPIEADIVALVEIVSGELVFDAQGMACGASYRVRVERALKGTIDGELVTFGRYGGYGIGKSYFAFLKTKSRRAPPPLQYTFSSPYSVRPECLAVTPPLEAMSEGLGLIAVEPGNLVKYRPAVSLSSGPYLIPEAIKATRKPGGQVHDGYFYGSVQVEIGDFYDFIHSKLSEEKKEID
;
A
#
# COMPACT_ATOMS: atom_id res chain seq x y z
N MET A 1 23.28 10.54 17.41
CA MET A 1 21.85 10.18 17.39
C MET A 1 21.61 9.40 16.11
N ALA A 2 21.31 8.11 16.20
CA ALA A 2 20.91 7.35 15.01
C ALA A 2 19.55 7.87 14.56
N ALA A 3 19.43 8.26 13.29
CA ALA A 3 18.13 8.58 12.71
C ALA A 3 17.28 7.31 12.80
N ALA A 4 16.07 7.42 13.36
CA ALA A 4 15.10 6.37 13.19
C ALA A 4 14.73 6.37 11.70
N ASP A 5 15.14 5.32 10.97
CA ASP A 5 14.72 5.14 9.58
C ASP A 5 13.18 5.03 9.58
N SER A 6 12.52 6.12 9.19
CA SER A 6 11.06 6.13 9.06
C SER A 6 10.68 5.30 7.85
N VAL A 7 9.87 4.26 8.06
CA VAL A 7 9.29 3.49 6.94
C VAL A 7 8.51 4.46 6.06
N SER A 8 8.92 4.54 4.79
CA SER A 8 8.27 5.36 3.77
C SER A 8 8.04 4.52 2.52
N ALA A 9 6.95 4.78 1.83
CA ALA A 9 6.60 4.14 0.57
C ALA A 9 6.85 5.12 -0.58
N ASP A 10 7.67 4.72 -1.54
CA ASP A 10 7.83 5.46 -2.78
C ASP A 10 6.62 5.20 -3.68
N LEU A 11 5.74 6.20 -3.76
CA LEU A 11 4.46 6.10 -4.45
C LEU A 11 4.63 5.81 -5.95
N ALA A 12 5.74 6.24 -6.56
CA ALA A 12 6.04 5.98 -7.96
C ALA A 12 6.47 4.52 -8.20
N LYS A 13 7.09 3.88 -7.20
CA LYS A 13 7.57 2.48 -7.28
C LYS A 13 6.53 1.45 -6.90
N LEU A 14 5.57 1.80 -6.03
CA LEU A 14 4.51 0.88 -5.59
C LEU A 14 3.82 0.15 -6.76
N PRO A 15 3.37 0.82 -7.85
CA PRO A 15 2.74 0.12 -8.96
C PRO A 15 3.66 -0.87 -9.69
N ILE A 16 4.94 -0.50 -9.81
CA ILE A 16 5.96 -1.23 -10.58
C ILE A 16 6.34 -2.50 -9.83
N GLU A 17 6.65 -2.37 -8.54
CA GLU A 17 7.13 -3.49 -7.71
C GLU A 17 6.01 -4.40 -7.19
N ALA A 18 4.75 -3.99 -7.31
CA ALA A 18 3.59 -4.79 -6.92
C ALA A 18 3.33 -5.92 -7.92
N ASP A 19 2.92 -7.08 -7.38
CA ASP A 19 2.39 -8.18 -8.18
C ASP A 19 0.94 -7.91 -8.57
N ILE A 20 0.16 -7.32 -7.65
CA ILE A 20 -1.23 -6.91 -7.89
C ILE A 20 -1.39 -5.41 -7.61
N VAL A 21 -2.01 -4.71 -8.56
CA VAL A 21 -2.44 -3.33 -8.41
C VAL A 21 -3.91 -3.25 -8.77
N ALA A 22 -4.74 -2.77 -7.85
CA ALA A 22 -6.19 -2.67 -8.06
C ALA A 22 -6.85 -1.66 -7.12
N LEU A 23 -8.00 -1.14 -7.54
CA LEU A 23 -9.00 -0.60 -6.62
C LEU A 23 -9.84 -1.76 -6.09
N VAL A 24 -9.90 -1.91 -4.77
CA VAL A 24 -10.54 -3.06 -4.11
C VAL A 24 -11.45 -2.60 -2.98
N GLU A 25 -12.51 -3.34 -2.72
CA GLU A 25 -13.34 -3.20 -1.53
C GLU A 25 -13.08 -4.38 -0.57
N ILE A 26 -12.84 -4.11 0.71
CA ILE A 26 -12.69 -5.17 1.72
C ILE A 26 -14.06 -5.76 2.05
N VAL A 27 -14.31 -7.02 1.69
CA VAL A 27 -15.60 -7.68 1.93
C VAL A 27 -15.65 -8.40 3.28
N SER A 28 -14.52 -8.90 3.79
CA SER A 28 -14.43 -9.53 5.11
C SER A 28 -13.01 -9.46 5.65
N GLY A 29 -12.89 -9.55 6.98
CA GLY A 29 -11.59 -9.64 7.65
C GLY A 29 -11.67 -10.47 8.93
N GLU A 30 -10.59 -11.16 9.24
CA GLU A 30 -10.45 -11.98 10.45
C GLU A 30 -9.04 -11.88 11.02
N LEU A 31 -8.90 -12.09 12.33
CA LEU A 31 -7.59 -12.22 12.96
C LEU A 31 -7.01 -13.60 12.67
N VAL A 32 -5.72 -13.63 12.36
CA VAL A 32 -4.98 -14.87 12.11
C VAL A 32 -4.16 -15.20 13.35
N PHE A 33 -4.18 -16.47 13.76
CA PHE A 33 -3.43 -16.97 14.91
C PHE A 33 -2.53 -18.14 14.49
N ASP A 34 -1.41 -18.32 15.17
CA ASP A 34 -0.59 -19.53 15.03
C ASP A 34 -1.21 -20.73 15.77
N ALA A 35 -0.56 -21.89 15.69
CA ALA A 35 -1.00 -23.12 16.34
C ALA A 35 -1.02 -23.02 17.89
N GLN A 36 -0.31 -22.05 18.46
CA GLN A 36 -0.25 -21.77 19.89
C GLN A 36 -1.29 -20.71 20.32
N GLY A 37 -2.11 -20.23 19.38
CA GLY A 37 -3.14 -19.22 19.64
C GLY A 37 -2.60 -17.78 19.75
N MET A 38 -1.36 -17.54 19.31
CA MET A 38 -0.77 -16.20 19.31
C MET A 38 -1.13 -15.46 18.02
N ALA A 39 -1.46 -14.18 18.13
CA ALA A 39 -1.86 -13.37 16.98
C ALA A 39 -0.70 -13.20 15.97
N CYS A 40 -1.02 -13.42 14.70
CA CYS A 40 -0.14 -13.33 13.54
C CYS A 40 -0.55 -12.23 12.55
N GLY A 41 -1.53 -11.40 12.92
CA GLY A 41 -2.05 -10.30 12.12
C GLY A 41 -3.50 -10.51 11.73
N ALA A 42 -3.88 -10.02 10.55
CA ALA A 42 -5.21 -10.17 9.99
C ALA A 42 -5.15 -10.75 8.56
N SER A 43 -6.25 -11.38 8.16
CA SER A 43 -6.55 -11.84 6.81
C SER A 43 -7.76 -11.08 6.31
N TYR A 44 -7.67 -10.53 5.11
CA TYR A 44 -8.74 -9.78 4.46
C TYR A 44 -9.05 -10.40 3.12
N ARG A 45 -10.34 -10.58 2.87
CA ARG A 45 -10.85 -10.89 1.54
C ARG A 45 -11.35 -9.59 0.91
N VAL A 46 -10.92 -9.34 -0.32
CA VAL A 46 -11.31 -8.15 -1.07
C VAL A 46 -11.95 -8.52 -2.39
N ARG A 47 -12.88 -7.69 -2.84
CA ARG A 47 -13.43 -7.73 -4.18
C ARG A 47 -12.74 -6.67 -5.02
N VAL A 48 -12.20 -7.07 -6.17
CA VAL A 48 -11.59 -6.16 -7.13
C VAL A 48 -12.67 -5.35 -7.81
N GLU A 49 -12.70 -4.05 -7.54
CA GLU A 49 -13.62 -3.11 -8.20
C GLU A 49 -13.07 -2.68 -9.56
N ARG A 50 -11.75 -2.50 -9.65
CA ARG A 50 -11.04 -2.22 -10.91
C ARG A 50 -9.60 -2.72 -10.86
N ALA A 51 -9.24 -3.59 -11.79
CA ALA A 51 -7.91 -4.15 -11.95
C ALA A 51 -6.98 -3.23 -12.75
N LEU A 52 -5.72 -3.14 -12.33
CA LEU A 52 -4.64 -2.44 -13.05
C LEU A 52 -3.46 -3.37 -13.40
N LYS A 53 -3.09 -4.29 -12.50
CA LYS A 53 -2.00 -5.27 -12.69
C LYS A 53 -2.32 -6.56 -11.92
N GLY A 54 -2.04 -7.72 -12.52
CA GLY A 54 -1.99 -9.02 -11.84
C GLY A 54 -3.32 -9.61 -11.35
N THR A 55 -4.47 -9.06 -11.74
CA THR A 55 -5.81 -9.51 -11.32
C THR A 55 -6.87 -9.09 -12.35
N ILE A 56 -8.14 -9.45 -12.15
CA ILE A 56 -9.28 -9.06 -13.01
C ILE A 56 -10.44 -8.47 -12.20
N ASP A 57 -11.27 -7.64 -12.85
CA ASP A 57 -12.46 -7.05 -12.24
C ASP A 57 -13.41 -8.11 -11.69
N GLY A 58 -13.94 -7.89 -10.48
CA GLY A 58 -14.84 -8.80 -9.79
C GLY A 58 -14.17 -10.00 -9.10
N GLU A 59 -12.86 -10.20 -9.29
CA GLU A 59 -12.10 -11.25 -8.62
C GLU A 59 -12.11 -11.05 -7.09
N LEU A 60 -12.06 -12.16 -6.35
CA LEU A 60 -11.87 -12.15 -4.91
C LEU A 60 -10.43 -12.50 -4.58
N VAL A 61 -9.70 -11.55 -4.00
CA VAL A 61 -8.30 -11.70 -3.60
C VAL A 61 -8.20 -11.73 -2.08
N THR A 62 -7.28 -12.53 -1.54
CA THR A 62 -7.01 -12.57 -0.10
C THR A 62 -5.60 -12.07 0.20
N PHE A 63 -5.48 -11.09 1.09
CA PHE A 63 -4.20 -10.55 1.55
C PHE A 63 -4.21 -10.44 3.07
N GLY A 64 -3.05 -10.21 3.70
CA GLY A 64 -3.02 -10.07 5.15
C GLY A 64 -1.72 -9.55 5.73
N ARG A 65 -1.43 -10.00 6.97
CA ARG A 65 -0.32 -9.61 7.86
C ARG A 65 -0.59 -8.33 8.66
N TYR A 66 -1.02 -7.27 8.02
CA TYR A 66 -1.31 -5.99 8.68
C TYR A 66 -2.79 -5.91 9.03
N GLY A 67 -3.13 -5.25 10.14
CA GLY A 67 -4.51 -5.04 10.58
C GLY A 67 -4.91 -3.56 10.55
N GLY A 68 -6.16 -3.28 10.91
CA GLY A 68 -6.68 -1.91 11.03
C GLY A 68 -7.40 -1.39 9.79
N TYR A 69 -7.53 -2.19 8.73
CA TYR A 69 -8.32 -1.82 7.56
C TYR A 69 -9.81 -2.06 7.81
N GLY A 70 -10.65 -1.15 7.30
CA GLY A 70 -12.10 -1.15 7.48
C GLY A 70 -12.80 -2.07 6.49
N ILE A 71 -13.69 -2.92 6.99
CA ILE A 71 -14.59 -3.73 6.17
C ILE A 71 -15.63 -2.82 5.50
N GLY A 72 -15.96 -3.09 4.23
CA GLY A 72 -16.85 -2.28 3.39
C GLY A 72 -16.22 -0.97 2.92
N LYS A 73 -14.89 -0.83 3.00
CA LYS A 73 -14.15 0.35 2.53
C LYS A 73 -13.35 0.01 1.28
N SER A 74 -13.23 0.99 0.39
CA SER A 74 -12.43 0.90 -0.82
C SER A 74 -11.00 1.40 -0.60
N TYR A 75 -10.05 0.73 -1.24
CA TYR A 75 -8.62 1.02 -1.17
C TYR A 75 -7.98 0.86 -2.54
N PHE A 76 -7.00 1.70 -2.86
CA PHE A 76 -5.99 1.29 -3.82
C PHE A 76 -5.03 0.33 -3.13
N ALA A 77 -4.98 -0.89 -3.66
CA ALA A 77 -4.16 -1.96 -3.16
C ALA A 77 -2.96 -2.20 -4.07
N PHE A 78 -1.77 -2.10 -3.48
CA PHE A 78 -0.48 -2.50 -4.02
C PHE A 78 -0.02 -3.72 -3.21
N LEU A 79 -0.27 -4.90 -3.76
CA LEU A 79 -0.01 -6.17 -3.08
C LEU A 79 1.17 -6.87 -3.72
N LYS A 80 1.93 -7.54 -2.86
CA LYS A 80 3.07 -8.36 -3.25
C LYS A 80 2.94 -9.75 -2.67
N THR A 81 3.39 -10.75 -3.42
CA THR A 81 3.55 -12.12 -2.97
C THR A 81 4.64 -12.15 -1.91
N LYS A 82 4.31 -12.69 -0.75
CA LYS A 82 5.27 -12.88 0.33
C LYS A 82 6.46 -13.67 -0.19
N SER A 83 7.65 -13.09 -0.02
CA SER A 83 8.88 -13.86 -0.22
C SER A 83 8.94 -14.92 0.87
N ARG A 84 8.87 -16.21 0.49
CA ARG A 84 9.02 -17.33 1.43
C ARG A 84 10.42 -17.39 2.06
N ARG A 85 11.38 -16.58 1.58
CA ARG A 85 12.66 -16.42 2.24
C ARG A 85 12.45 -15.54 3.47
N ALA A 86 12.67 -16.12 4.65
CA ALA A 86 12.95 -15.34 5.84
C ALA A 86 13.93 -14.22 5.44
N PRO A 87 13.70 -12.96 5.84
CA PRO A 87 14.68 -11.92 5.60
C PRO A 87 16.05 -12.45 6.09
N PRO A 88 17.14 -12.27 5.32
CA PRO A 88 18.46 -12.64 5.80
C PRO A 88 18.63 -12.07 7.21
N PRO A 89 19.25 -12.79 8.16
CA PRO A 89 19.44 -12.28 9.51
C PRO A 89 20.17 -10.95 9.37
N LEU A 90 19.46 -9.85 9.64
CA LEU A 90 20.06 -8.54 9.63
C LEU A 90 21.13 -8.58 10.72
N GLN A 91 22.41 -8.43 10.33
CA GLN A 91 23.52 -8.22 11.28
C GLN A 91 23.41 -6.88 12.03
N TYR A 92 22.31 -6.14 11.81
CA TYR A 92 21.98 -4.92 12.50
C TYR A 92 20.78 -5.15 13.42
N THR A 93 21.03 -5.00 14.72
CA THR A 93 20.05 -5.01 15.82
C THR A 93 19.14 -3.79 15.75
N PHE A 94 18.30 -3.72 14.74
CA PHE A 94 17.10 -2.89 14.78
C PHE A 94 15.91 -3.80 14.56
N SER A 95 15.36 -4.25 15.68
CA SER A 95 14.10 -4.95 15.73
C SER A 95 13.04 -4.02 15.14
N SER A 96 12.66 -4.23 13.88
CA SER A 96 11.30 -3.84 13.50
C SER A 96 10.39 -4.50 14.54
N PRO A 97 9.48 -3.77 15.20
CA PRO A 97 8.50 -4.40 16.09
C PRO A 97 7.66 -5.45 15.35
N TYR A 98 7.70 -5.46 14.01
CA TYR A 98 7.08 -6.43 13.11
C TYR A 98 8.04 -7.55 12.68
N SER A 99 8.94 -7.99 13.57
CA SER A 99 9.78 -9.16 13.33
C SER A 99 8.87 -10.36 13.07
N VAL A 100 8.80 -10.80 11.81
CA VAL A 100 7.85 -11.84 11.42
C VAL A 100 8.27 -13.15 12.05
N ARG A 101 7.44 -13.62 12.98
CA ARG A 101 7.60 -14.95 13.55
C ARG A 101 7.47 -15.99 12.43
N PRO A 102 8.41 -16.93 12.29
CA PRO A 102 8.34 -17.97 11.25
C PRO A 102 7.01 -18.74 11.26
N GLU A 103 6.44 -18.95 12.45
CA GLU A 103 5.14 -19.60 12.63
C GLU A 103 4.00 -18.82 11.94
N CYS A 104 4.09 -17.49 11.88
CA CYS A 104 3.10 -16.64 11.23
C CYS A 104 3.18 -16.68 9.69
N LEU A 105 4.33 -17.06 9.11
CA LEU A 105 4.47 -17.16 7.65
C LEU A 105 3.59 -18.27 7.06
N ALA A 106 3.36 -19.34 7.83
CA ALA A 106 2.57 -20.48 7.37
C ALA A 106 1.06 -20.23 7.40
N VAL A 107 0.59 -19.38 8.31
CA VAL A 107 -0.85 -19.17 8.56
C VAL A 107 -1.40 -17.90 7.92
N THR A 108 -0.54 -16.96 7.51
CA THR A 108 -0.99 -15.70 6.91
C THR A 108 -1.16 -15.83 5.40
N PRO A 109 -2.06 -15.05 4.77
CA PRO A 109 -2.32 -15.11 3.32
C PRO A 109 -1.05 -14.90 2.46
N PRO A 110 -0.98 -15.45 1.24
CA PRO A 110 0.22 -15.37 0.41
C PRO A 110 0.55 -13.96 -0.08
N LEU A 111 -0.44 -13.06 -0.11
CA LEU A 111 -0.27 -11.65 -0.49
C LEU A 111 -0.19 -10.77 0.76
N GLU A 112 0.62 -9.71 0.68
CA GLU A 112 0.69 -8.65 1.68
C GLU A 112 0.70 -7.27 1.04
N ALA A 113 0.19 -6.29 1.79
CA ALA A 113 0.32 -4.88 1.44
C ALA A 113 1.79 -4.48 1.47
N MET A 114 2.26 -3.83 0.41
CA MET A 114 3.64 -3.36 0.28
C MET A 114 4.04 -2.36 1.38
N SER A 115 5.35 -2.14 1.54
CA SER A 115 5.94 -1.11 2.40
C SER A 115 5.35 -1.11 3.82
N GLU A 116 5.30 -2.30 4.43
CA GLU A 116 4.78 -2.51 5.79
C GLU A 116 3.33 -2.06 6.00
N GLY A 117 2.46 -2.31 5.02
CA GLY A 117 1.04 -1.97 5.11
C GLY A 117 0.66 -0.66 4.43
N LEU A 118 1.64 0.15 4.02
CA LEU A 118 1.43 1.40 3.29
C LEU A 118 0.96 1.19 1.84
N GLY A 119 1.03 -0.03 1.33
CA GLY A 119 0.46 -0.41 0.02
C GLY A 119 -1.07 -0.42 -0.01
N LEU A 120 -1.76 -0.14 1.09
CA LEU A 120 -3.22 -0.01 1.16
C LEU A 120 -3.59 1.46 1.42
N ILE A 121 -4.01 2.15 0.37
CA ILE A 121 -4.33 3.58 0.44
C ILE A 121 -5.85 3.74 0.40
N ALA A 122 -6.42 4.19 1.50
CA ALA A 122 -7.87 4.35 1.65
C ALA A 122 -8.43 5.39 0.67
N VAL A 123 -9.57 5.05 0.06
CA VAL A 123 -10.39 6.00 -0.70
C VAL A 123 -11.47 6.55 0.21
N GLU A 124 -11.46 7.87 0.39
CA GLU A 124 -12.38 8.57 1.29
C GLU A 124 -12.95 9.83 0.61
N PRO A 125 -14.07 10.37 1.11
CA PRO A 125 -14.54 11.69 0.67
C PRO A 125 -13.48 12.78 0.93
N GLY A 126 -13.00 13.42 -0.13
CA GLY A 126 -11.91 14.38 -0.04
C GLY A 126 -12.39 15.81 0.27
N ASN A 127 -12.11 16.30 1.47
CA ASN A 127 -12.47 17.66 1.90
C ASN A 127 -11.87 18.78 1.02
N LEU A 128 -10.67 18.59 0.46
CA LEU A 128 -10.01 19.54 -0.43
C LEU A 128 -10.53 19.47 -1.87
N VAL A 129 -11.14 18.34 -2.25
CA VAL A 129 -11.70 18.10 -3.59
C VAL A 129 -13.23 18.10 -3.60
N LYS A 130 -13.84 18.88 -2.69
CA LYS A 130 -15.30 19.08 -2.58
C LYS A 130 -16.07 17.78 -2.33
N TYR A 131 -15.57 16.95 -1.42
CA TYR A 131 -16.15 15.66 -1.01
C TYR A 131 -16.21 14.58 -2.10
N ARG A 132 -15.53 14.79 -3.24
CA ARG A 132 -15.36 13.74 -4.24
C ARG A 132 -14.43 12.63 -3.71
N PRO A 133 -14.61 11.37 -4.14
CA PRO A 133 -13.73 10.27 -3.73
C PRO A 133 -12.26 10.57 -4.04
N ALA A 134 -11.40 10.44 -3.05
CA ALA A 134 -10.00 10.79 -3.14
C ALA A 134 -9.13 9.92 -2.24
N VAL A 135 -7.84 9.87 -2.55
CA VAL A 135 -6.82 9.39 -1.61
C VAL A 135 -6.17 10.57 -0.92
N SER A 136 -5.96 10.46 0.39
CA SER A 136 -5.22 11.44 1.18
C SER A 136 -3.80 10.94 1.40
N LEU A 137 -2.82 11.72 0.96
CA LEU A 137 -1.40 11.39 1.08
C LEU A 137 -0.72 12.46 1.94
N SER A 138 0.20 12.05 2.80
CA SER A 138 1.04 12.95 3.58
C SER A 138 2.50 12.52 3.48
N SER A 139 3.39 13.50 3.40
CA SER A 139 4.83 13.28 3.48
C SER A 139 5.21 12.70 4.83
N GLY A 140 6.08 11.71 4.83
CA GLY A 140 6.39 10.86 5.98
C GLY A 140 6.16 9.41 5.57
N PRO A 141 4.91 8.92 5.57
CA PRO A 141 4.59 7.58 5.07
C PRO A 141 4.75 7.46 3.55
N TYR A 142 4.62 8.55 2.79
CA TYR A 142 4.73 8.51 1.33
C TYR A 142 5.74 9.52 0.79
N LEU A 143 6.56 9.08 -0.18
CA LEU A 143 7.27 9.99 -1.08
C LEU A 143 6.31 10.36 -2.20
N ILE A 144 5.82 11.61 -2.18
CA ILE A 144 4.78 12.09 -3.09
C ILE A 144 5.46 12.79 -4.27
N PRO A 145 5.42 12.25 -5.50
CA PRO A 145 6.03 12.90 -6.65
C PRO A 145 5.39 14.25 -6.92
N GLU A 146 6.17 15.29 -7.21
CA GLU A 146 5.64 16.62 -7.54
C GLU A 146 4.65 16.58 -8.71
N ALA A 147 4.93 15.73 -9.69
CA ALA A 147 4.17 15.56 -10.91
C ALA A 147 2.75 14.98 -10.70
N ILE A 148 2.44 14.46 -9.51
CA ILE A 148 1.09 13.96 -9.25
C ILE A 148 0.08 15.11 -9.23
N LYS A 149 -0.96 14.99 -10.03
CA LYS A 149 -2.04 15.99 -10.09
C LYS A 149 -2.88 15.89 -8.84
N ALA A 150 -2.69 16.82 -7.90
CA ALA A 150 -3.33 16.76 -6.59
C ALA A 150 -3.69 18.16 -6.05
N THR A 151 -4.68 18.20 -5.17
CA THR A 151 -4.97 19.40 -4.38
C THR A 151 -4.10 19.40 -3.13
N ARG A 152 -3.24 20.42 -2.99
CA ARG A 152 -2.24 20.52 -1.92
C ARG A 152 -2.80 21.29 -0.72
N LYS A 153 -2.56 20.81 0.51
CA LYS A 153 -2.78 21.63 1.70
C LYS A 153 -1.73 22.77 1.74
N PRO A 154 -2.10 23.97 2.24
CA PRO A 154 -1.13 25.05 2.43
C PRO A 154 0.04 24.63 3.34
N GLY A 155 1.23 25.19 3.08
CA GLY A 155 2.42 25.01 3.92
C GLY A 155 3.36 23.86 3.51
N GLY A 156 3.06 23.15 2.42
CA GLY A 156 4.01 22.17 1.85
C GLY A 156 5.03 22.82 0.91
N GLN A 157 6.13 22.10 0.64
CA GLN A 157 7.23 22.54 -0.21
C GLN A 157 7.67 21.43 -1.18
N VAL A 158 8.25 21.79 -2.31
CA VAL A 158 8.86 20.84 -3.25
C VAL A 158 10.37 20.84 -3.05
N HIS A 159 10.96 19.66 -2.97
CA HIS A 159 12.41 19.47 -2.95
C HIS A 159 12.75 18.19 -3.70
N ASP A 160 13.77 18.23 -4.56
CA ASP A 160 14.24 17.09 -5.36
C ASP A 160 13.13 16.32 -6.11
N GLY A 161 12.14 17.04 -6.66
CA GLY A 161 11.02 16.44 -7.41
C GLY A 161 9.95 15.76 -6.54
N TYR A 162 10.03 15.88 -5.22
CA TYR A 162 9.03 15.38 -4.27
C TYR A 162 8.35 16.52 -3.52
N PHE A 163 7.07 16.34 -3.24
CA PHE A 163 6.29 17.25 -2.42
C PHE A 163 6.28 16.80 -0.95
N TYR A 164 6.74 17.70 -0.08
CA TYR A 164 6.75 17.55 1.37
C TYR A 164 5.57 18.34 1.95
N GLY A 165 4.48 17.64 2.28
CA GLY A 165 3.25 18.18 2.82
C GLY A 165 2.13 17.15 2.72
N SER A 166 0.88 17.61 2.78
CA SER A 166 -0.28 16.74 2.56
C SER A 166 -1.03 17.13 1.29
N VAL A 167 -1.52 16.14 0.56
CA VAL A 167 -2.32 16.32 -0.64
C VAL A 167 -3.56 15.43 -0.62
N GLN A 168 -4.56 15.83 -1.41
CA GLN A 168 -5.65 14.94 -1.81
C GLN A 168 -5.65 14.79 -3.32
N VAL A 169 -5.68 13.54 -3.77
CA VAL A 169 -5.71 13.17 -5.18
C VAL A 169 -7.10 12.60 -5.46
N GLU A 170 -7.83 13.21 -6.37
CA GLU A 170 -9.11 12.65 -6.82
C GLU A 170 -8.88 11.25 -7.41
N ILE A 171 -9.83 10.34 -7.23
CA ILE A 171 -9.66 8.93 -7.62
C ILE A 171 -9.26 8.75 -9.10
N GLY A 172 -9.83 9.57 -10.00
CA GLY A 172 -9.49 9.54 -11.43
C GLY A 172 -8.04 9.96 -11.69
N ASP A 173 -7.60 11.06 -11.09
CA ASP A 173 -6.21 11.54 -11.23
C ASP A 173 -5.21 10.56 -10.61
N PHE A 174 -5.57 9.89 -9.51
CA PHE A 174 -4.73 8.87 -8.88
C PHE A 174 -4.63 7.62 -9.75
N TYR A 175 -5.74 7.20 -10.35
CA TYR A 175 -5.77 6.11 -11.31
C TYR A 175 -4.86 6.39 -12.52
N ASP A 176 -4.98 7.60 -13.11
CA ASP A 176 -4.15 8.02 -14.24
C ASP A 176 -2.66 8.06 -13.87
N PHE A 177 -2.34 8.53 -12.66
CA PHE A 177 -0.98 8.49 -12.13
C PHE A 177 -0.44 7.05 -12.09
N ILE A 178 -1.17 6.11 -11.47
CA ILE A 178 -0.75 4.69 -11.38
C ILE A 178 -0.55 4.11 -12.79
N HIS A 179 -1.51 4.33 -13.68
CA HIS A 179 -1.47 3.82 -15.05
C HIS A 179 -0.26 4.36 -15.82
N SER A 180 0.11 5.62 -15.62
CA SER A 180 1.32 6.19 -16.24
C SER A 180 2.59 5.50 -15.77
N LYS A 181 2.72 5.18 -14.47
CA LYS A 181 3.87 4.44 -13.92
C LYS A 181 3.98 3.02 -14.45
N LEU A 182 2.86 2.31 -14.56
CA LEU A 182 2.82 0.98 -15.18
C LEU A 182 3.16 1.00 -16.67
N SER A 183 2.91 2.12 -17.35
CA SER A 183 3.23 2.28 -18.78
C SER A 183 4.70 2.64 -19.02
N GLU A 184 5.35 3.33 -18.07
CA GLU A 184 6.78 3.61 -18.09
C GLU A 184 7.60 2.32 -17.96
N GLU A 185 7.21 1.41 -17.05
CA GLU A 185 7.85 0.09 -16.84
C GLU A 185 7.98 -0.71 -18.15
N LYS A 186 6.95 -0.69 -19.00
CA LYS A 186 6.96 -1.44 -20.27
C LYS A 186 7.98 -0.91 -21.27
N LYS A 187 8.28 0.39 -21.24
CA LYS A 187 9.19 1.02 -22.20
C LYS A 187 10.67 0.76 -21.89
N GLU A 188 10.99 0.36 -20.67
CA GLU A 188 12.36 0.07 -20.26
C GLU A 188 12.79 -1.37 -20.59
N ILE A 189 11.85 -2.23 -21.00
CA ILE A 189 12.08 -3.65 -21.27
C ILE A 189 12.17 -3.94 -22.78
N ASP A 190 11.74 -2.99 -23.63
CA ASP A 190 11.85 -3.04 -25.10
C ASP A 190 13.14 -2.37 -25.60
#